data_AF-A0A7R6WZX3-F1
#
_entry.id   AF-A0A7R6WZX3-F1
#
_cell.length_a   1.000
_cell.length_b   1.000
_cell.length_c   1.000
_cell.angle_alpha   90.00
_cell.angle_beta   90.00
_cell.angle_gamma   90.00
#
_symmetry.space_group_name_H-M   'P 1'
#
loop_
_entity.id
_entity.type
_entity.pdbx_description
1 polymer ?
#
loop_
_entity_poly.entity_id
_entity_poly.type
_entity_poly.pdbx_seq_one_letter_code
_entity_poly.pdbx_strand_id
1 'polypeptide(L)'
;MRRYREIYGQLVSDMGGDPSEAKSIIAKRSTTLAIWCEEAEASMANGGDIDISEFTTATNALRRLLADIGLERRARDITPSLADIIAGHAA
;
A
#
# COMPACT_ATOMS: atom_id res chain seq x y z
N MET A 1 -5.57 -14.46 -1.84
CA MET A 1 -4.27 -14.28 -1.13
C MET A 1 -3.12 -13.72 -1.98
N ARG A 2 -2.99 -14.03 -3.29
CA ARG A 2 -1.89 -13.48 -4.11
C ARG A 2 -1.99 -11.95 -4.27
N ARG A 3 -3.14 -11.45 -4.75
CA ARG A 3 -3.39 -10.01 -4.97
C ARG A 3 -3.19 -9.17 -3.70
N TYR A 4 -3.65 -9.69 -2.56
CA TYR A 4 -3.43 -9.08 -1.25
C TYR A 4 -1.94 -8.88 -0.94
N ARG A 5 -1.12 -9.92 -1.12
CA ARG A 5 0.32 -9.83 -0.86
C ARG A 5 1.03 -8.88 -1.81
N GLU A 6 0.59 -8.80 -3.07
CA GLU A 6 1.12 -7.86 -4.05
C GLU A 6 0.87 -6.41 -3.62
N ILE A 7 -0.40 -6.04 -3.42
CA ILE A 7 -0.78 -4.66 -3.05
C ILE A 7 -0.17 -4.28 -1.70
N TYR A 8 -0.31 -5.14 -0.68
CA TYR A 8 0.25 -4.88 0.64
C TYR A 8 1.77 -4.72 0.59
N GLY A 9 2.48 -5.58 -0.16
CA GLY A 9 3.92 -5.49 -0.33
C GLY A 9 4.37 -4.19 -0.99
N GLN A 10 3.63 -3.70 -1.98
CA GLN A 10 3.91 -2.40 -2.61
C GLN A 10 3.67 -1.24 -1.65
N LEU A 11 2.56 -1.22 -0.92
CA LEU A 11 2.29 -0.19 0.10
C LEU A 11 3.37 -0.16 1.18
N VAL A 12 3.82 -1.32 1.65
CA VAL A 12 4.94 -1.43 2.60
C VAL A 12 6.23 -0.91 1.98
N SER A 13 6.51 -1.24 0.72
CA SER A 13 7.69 -0.76 0.01
C SER A 13 7.67 0.75 -0.20
N ASP A 14 6.52 1.35 -0.51
CA ASP A 14 6.36 2.78 -0.73
C ASP A 14 6.55 3.58 0.57
N MET A 15 6.25 2.95 1.72
CA MET A 15 6.53 3.50 3.05
C MET A 15 8.00 3.34 3.49
N GLY A 16 8.88 2.75 2.68
CA GLY A 16 10.29 2.52 3.00
C GLY A 16 10.60 1.13 3.58
N GLY A 17 9.60 0.23 3.65
CA GLY A 17 9.80 -1.19 3.99
C GLY A 17 9.66 -1.58 5.46
N ASP A 18 9.60 -0.61 6.38
CA ASP A 18 9.43 -0.85 7.82
C ASP A 18 8.40 0.11 8.44
N PRO A 19 7.09 -0.08 8.15
CA PRO A 19 6.06 0.79 8.68
C PRO A 19 5.84 0.56 10.18
N SER A 20 5.52 1.62 10.91
CA SER A 20 5.00 1.48 12.28
C SER A 20 3.71 0.65 12.31
N GLU A 21 3.35 0.09 13.47
CA GLU A 21 2.16 -0.76 13.58
C GLU A 21 0.88 -0.04 13.14
N ALA A 22 0.72 1.24 13.49
CA ALA A 22 -0.41 2.05 13.03
C ALA A 22 -0.49 2.12 11.49
N LYS A 23 0.65 2.34 10.83
CA LYS A 23 0.73 2.34 9.36
C LYS A 23 0.48 0.95 8.76
N SER A 24 0.96 -0.10 9.41
CA SER A 24 0.71 -1.51 9.03
C SER A 24 -0.78 -1.84 9.04
N ILE A 25 -1.50 -1.43 10.10
CA ILE A 25 -2.96 -1.60 10.19
C ILE A 25 -3.67 -0.86 9.04
N ILE A 26 -3.30 0.40 8.79
CA ILE A 26 -3.89 1.20 7.70
C ILE A 26 -3.61 0.56 6.33
N ALA A 27 -2.37 0.09 6.08
CA ALA A 27 -2.01 -0.58 4.83
C ALA A 27 -2.79 -1.87 4.61
N LYS A 28 -3.01 -2.67 5.67
CA LYS A 28 -3.84 -3.89 5.60
C LYS A 28 -5.29 -3.57 5.23
N ARG A 29 -5.88 -2.51 5.81
CA ARG A 29 -7.25 -2.07 5.49
C ARG A 29 -7.35 -1.47 4.10
N SER A 30 -6.36 -0.67 3.69
CA SER A 30 -6.26 -0.14 2.33
C SER A 30 -6.20 -1.26 1.30
N THR A 31 -5.40 -2.29 1.55
CA THR A 31 -5.29 -3.47 0.69
C THR A 31 -6.64 -4.19 0.56
N THR A 32 -7.36 -4.38 1.67
CA THR A 32 -8.69 -5.00 1.63
C THR A 32 -9.69 -4.18 0.81
N LEU A 33 -9.75 -2.86 1.02
CA LEU A 33 -10.65 -2.00 0.26
C LEU A 33 -10.27 -1.92 -1.22
N ALA A 34 -8.99 -1.90 -1.55
CA ALA A 34 -8.52 -1.92 -2.94
C ALA A 34 -8.98 -3.17 -3.68
N ILE A 35 -8.85 -4.35 -3.06
CA ILE A 35 -9.32 -5.61 -3.65
C ILE A 35 -10.83 -5.62 -3.82
N TRP A 36 -11.57 -5.15 -2.81
CA TRP A 36 -13.02 -5.07 -2.91
C TRP A 36 -13.45 -4.14 -4.05
N CYS A 37 -12.80 -2.99 -4.22
CA CYS A 37 -13.05 -2.09 -5.35
C CYS A 37 -12.72 -2.77 -6.68
N GLU A 38 -11.58 -3.47 -6.80
CA GLU A 38 -11.20 -4.22 -8.00
C GLU A 38 -12.26 -5.27 -8.38
N GLU A 39 -12.82 -5.98 -7.39
CA GLU A 39 -13.88 -6.97 -7.60
C GLU A 39 -15.20 -6.32 -8.04
N ALA A 40 -15.59 -5.20 -7.41
CA ALA A 40 -16.78 -4.45 -7.78
C ALA A 40 -16.69 -3.87 -9.21
N GLU A 41 -15.54 -3.31 -9.56
CA GLU A 41 -15.24 -2.79 -10.90
C GLU A 41 -15.23 -3.91 -11.95
N ALA A 42 -14.63 -5.06 -11.63
CA ALA A 42 -14.63 -6.23 -12.51
C ALA A 42 -16.04 -6.78 -12.73
N SER A 43 -16.87 -6.84 -11.68
CA SER A 43 -18.29 -7.24 -11.80
C SER A 43 -19.03 -6.32 -12.76
N MET A 44 -18.91 -5.00 -12.56
CA MET A 44 -19.53 -3.99 -13.41
C MET A 44 -19.05 -4.11 -14.87
N ALA A 45 -17.75 -4.29 -15.10
CA ALA A 45 -17.19 -4.43 -16.44
C ALA A 45 -17.71 -5.67 -17.19
N ASN A 46 -18.12 -6.72 -16.47
CA ASN A 46 -18.72 -7.93 -17.03
C ASN A 46 -20.26 -7.84 -17.17
N GLY A 47 -20.84 -6.64 -17.02
CA GLY A 47 -22.27 -6.39 -17.15
C GLY A 47 -23.08 -6.68 -15.89
N GLY A 48 -22.42 -6.88 -14.74
CA GLY A 48 -23.08 -6.90 -13.44
C GLY A 48 -23.42 -5.49 -12.94
N ASP A 49 -24.21 -5.42 -11.88
CA ASP A 49 -24.53 -4.17 -11.22
C ASP A 49 -23.46 -3.79 -10.19
N ILE A 50 -23.37 -2.49 -9.90
CA ILE A 50 -22.59 -1.95 -8.80
C ILE A 50 -23.48 -1.00 -7.98
N ASP A 51 -23.47 -1.14 -6.66
CA ASP A 51 -24.06 -0.11 -5.81
C ASP A 51 -23.12 1.10 -5.77
N ILE A 52 -23.51 2.16 -6.47
CA ILE A 52 -22.73 3.40 -6.56
C ILE A 52 -22.49 4.03 -5.18
N SER A 53 -23.43 3.89 -4.24
CA SER A 53 -23.30 4.44 -2.89
C SER A 53 -22.28 3.65 -2.06
N GLU A 54 -22.34 2.32 -2.14
CA GLU A 54 -21.36 1.44 -1.49
C GLU A 54 -19.96 1.67 -2.07
N PHE A 55 -19.85 1.70 -3.40
CA PHE A 55 -18.60 1.94 -4.10
C PHE A 55 -18.01 3.32 -3.78
N THR A 56 -18.83 4.37 -3.78
CA THR A 56 -18.40 5.72 -3.39
C THR A 56 -17.94 5.77 -1.94
N THR A 57 -18.58 5.02 -1.04
CA THR A 57 -18.17 4.94 0.36
C THR A 57 -16.81 4.25 0.49
N ALA A 58 -16.62 3.12 -0.20
CA ALA A 58 -15.37 2.36 -0.18
C ALA A 58 -14.20 3.16 -0.77
N THR A 59 -14.38 3.78 -1.92
CA THR A 59 -13.33 4.58 -2.59
C THR A 59 -12.95 5.83 -1.78
N ASN A 60 -13.92 6.50 -1.15
CA ASN A 60 -13.64 7.64 -0.26
C ASN A 60 -12.93 7.21 1.03
N ALA A 61 -13.24 6.03 1.58
CA ALA A 61 -12.51 5.46 2.70
C ALA A 61 -11.07 5.10 2.31
N LEU A 62 -10.91 4.42 1.17
CA LEU A 62 -9.61 4.05 0.62
C LEU A 62 -8.72 5.28 0.40
N ARG A 63 -9.24 6.34 -0.23
CA ARG A 63 -8.50 7.59 -0.45
C ARG A 63 -7.94 8.18 0.85
N ARG A 64 -8.74 8.19 1.92
CA ARG A 64 -8.33 8.73 3.23
C ARG A 64 -7.23 7.88 3.87
N LEU A 65 -7.41 6.55 3.87
CA LEU A 65 -6.41 5.62 4.41
C LEU A 65 -5.07 5.74 3.67
N LEU A 66 -5.09 5.85 2.34
CA LEU A 66 -3.87 6.02 1.53
C LEU A 66 -3.20 7.38 1.79
N ALA A 67 -3.98 8.44 2.01
CA ALA A 67 -3.42 9.74 2.38
C ALA A 67 -2.69 9.70 3.73
N ASP A 68 -3.18 8.91 4.70
CA ASP A 68 -2.57 8.78 6.03
C ASP A 68 -1.20 8.07 6.02
N ILE A 69 -1.00 7.11 5.12
CA ILE A 69 0.28 6.38 4.99
C ILE A 69 1.24 7.01 3.97
N GLY A 70 0.73 7.92 3.14
CA GLY A 70 1.48 8.70 2.16
C GLY A 70 1.24 8.21 0.73
N LEU A 71 0.89 9.15 -0.15
CA LEU A 71 0.85 8.93 -1.61
C LEU A 71 2.24 9.01 -2.25
N GLU A 72 3.22 9.53 -1.51
CA GLU A 72 4.59 9.72 -1.97
C GLU A 72 5.45 8.51 -1.60
N ARG A 73 6.08 7.91 -2.61
CA ARG A 73 7.05 6.85 -2.41
C ARG A 73 8.28 7.40 -1.68
N ARG A 74 8.57 6.87 -0.49
CA ARG A 74 9.77 7.19 0.29
C ARG A 74 10.83 6.11 0.09
N ALA A 75 12.01 6.50 -0.38
CA ALA A 75 13.15 5.60 -0.44
C ALA A 75 13.53 5.15 0.98
N ARG A 76 13.88 3.87 1.13
CA ARG A 76 14.41 3.34 2.40
C ARG A 76 15.74 4.04 2.71
N ASP A 77 15.95 4.42 3.97
CA ASP A 77 17.26 4.87 4.40
C ASP A 77 18.24 3.68 4.35
N ILE A 78 19.30 3.85 3.57
CA ILE A 78 20.34 2.84 3.32
C ILE A 78 21.69 3.26 3.90
N THR A 79 21.70 4.21 4.85
CA THR A 79 22.91 4.70 5.50
C THR A 79 23.27 3.83 6.72
N PRO A 80 24.54 3.42 6.91
CA PRO A 80 25.70 3.65 6.05
C PRO A 80 25.65 2.80 4.77
N SER A 81 26.14 3.36 3.67
CA SER A 81 26.22 2.65 2.40
C SER A 81 27.25 1.52 2.47
N LEU A 82 27.18 0.58 1.52
CA LEU A 82 28.18 -0.49 1.43
C LEU A 82 29.61 0.06 1.29
N ALA A 83 29.79 1.19 0.59
CA ALA A 83 31.07 1.85 0.46
C ALA A 83 31.60 2.36 1.81
N ASP A 84 30.73 2.94 2.64
CA ASP A 84 31.08 3.42 3.99
C ASP A 84 31.50 2.25 4.89
N ILE A 85 30.82 1.11 4.78
CA ILE A 85 31.16 -0.11 5.53
C ILE A 85 32.52 -0.65 5.09
N ILE A 86 32.81 -0.69 3.79
CA ILE A 86 34.10 -1.16 3.25
C ILE A 86 35.23 -0.23 3.70
N ALA A 87 35.03 1.09 3.63
CA ALA A 87 36.02 2.07 4.07
C ALA A 87 36.32 1.97 5.58
N GLY A 88 35.31 1.72 6.40
CA GLY A 88 35.46 1.55 7.85
C GLY A 88 36.20 0.28 8.29
N HIS A 89 36.19 -0.79 7.47
CA HIS A 89 36.92 -2.04 7.75
C HIS A 89 38.39 -2.02 7.28
N ALA A 90 38.79 -1.01 6.50
CA ALA A 90 40.15 -0.86 5.99
C ALA A 90 41.09 -0.08 6.94
N ALA A 91 40.59 0.30 8.14
CA ALA A 91 41.30 1.06 9.16
C ALA A 91 41.79 0.18 10.32
#